data_AF-A0A3L7NFL3-F1
#
_entry.id   AF-A0A3L7NFL3-F1
#
_cell.length_a   1.000
_cell.length_b   1.000
_cell.length_c   1.000
_cell.angle_alpha   90.00
_cell.angle_beta   90.00
_cell.angle_gamma   90.00
#
_symmetry.space_group_name_H-M   'P 1'
#
loop_
_entity.id
_entity.type
_entity.pdbx_description
1 polymer ?
#
loop_
_entity_poly.entity_id
_entity_poly.type
_entity_poly.pdbx_seq_one_letter_code
_entity_poly.pdbx_strand_id
1 'polypeptide(L)'
;MNSPVMASAINGNRPFTAIGKILHEQPDDREAASMLYLRTLARHPTDRELNLCLDHVKEVGNRNDAFEDIFWSLLNSTEFIHRK
;
A
#
# COMPACT_ATOMS: atom_id res chain seq x y z
N MET A 1 8.01 -7.99 -14.26
CA MET A 1 6.85 -7.09 -14.11
C MET A 1 7.32 -5.71 -13.68
N ASN A 2 7.89 -4.93 -14.61
CA ASN A 2 8.20 -3.50 -14.42
C ASN A 2 7.65 -2.75 -15.62
N SER A 3 6.32 -2.74 -15.76
CA SER A 3 5.68 -1.94 -16.80
C SER A 3 5.55 -0.50 -16.31
N PRO A 4 6.08 0.50 -17.03
CA PRO A 4 5.97 1.91 -16.65
C PRO A 4 4.51 2.40 -16.57
N VAL A 5 3.58 1.68 -17.22
CA VAL A 5 2.14 1.91 -17.12
C VAL A 5 1.62 1.63 -15.71
N MET A 6 2.09 0.55 -15.06
CA MET A 6 1.65 0.19 -13.71
C MET A 6 2.23 1.15 -12.67
N ALA A 7 3.50 1.52 -12.78
CA ALA A 7 4.11 2.53 -11.90
C ALA A 7 3.36 3.87 -11.93
N SER A 8 2.89 4.28 -13.11
CA SER A 8 2.09 5.50 -13.27
C SER A 8 0.70 5.41 -12.65
N ALA A 9 0.13 4.20 -12.57
CA ALA A 9 -1.22 3.95 -12.07
C ALA A 9 -1.30 3.92 -10.53
N ILE A 10 -0.17 3.72 -9.85
CA ILE A 10 -0.11 3.57 -8.39
C ILE A 10 0.54 4.77 -7.68
N ASN A 11 1.06 5.74 -8.44
CA ASN A 11 1.80 6.87 -7.90
C ASN A 11 1.02 7.61 -6.78
N GLY A 12 1.54 7.57 -5.56
CA GLY A 12 0.94 8.15 -4.35
C GLY A 12 0.95 9.67 -4.33
N ASN A 13 1.81 10.30 -5.13
CA ASN A 13 1.83 11.77 -5.30
C ASN A 13 0.68 12.28 -6.20
N ARG A 14 -0.10 11.38 -6.84
CA ARG A 14 -1.26 11.76 -7.66
C ARG A 14 -2.56 11.39 -6.95
N PRO A 15 -3.45 12.34 -6.61
CA PRO A 15 -4.66 12.06 -5.83
C PRO A 15 -5.69 11.18 -6.57
N PHE A 16 -5.57 11.04 -7.89
CA PHE A 16 -6.48 10.24 -8.72
C PHE A 16 -6.06 8.77 -8.86
N THR A 17 -4.91 8.37 -8.31
CA THR A 17 -4.51 6.96 -8.26
C THR A 17 -5.18 6.25 -7.09
N ALA A 18 -5.26 4.93 -7.14
CA ALA A 18 -5.87 4.15 -6.07
C ALA A 18 -5.19 4.40 -4.71
N ILE A 19 -3.86 4.46 -4.69
CA ILE A 19 -3.05 4.74 -3.49
C ILE A 19 -3.15 6.22 -3.11
N GLY A 20 -2.95 7.14 -4.05
CA GLY A 20 -2.98 8.58 -3.76
C GLY A 20 -4.32 9.04 -3.16
N LYS A 21 -5.44 8.42 -3.59
CA LYS A 21 -6.74 8.65 -2.96
C LYS A 21 -6.78 8.18 -1.50
N ILE A 22 -6.27 6.98 -1.19
CA ILE A 22 -6.22 6.45 0.18
C ILE A 22 -5.36 7.36 1.06
N LEU A 23 -4.16 7.73 0.58
CA LEU A 23 -3.23 8.56 1.34
C LEU A 23 -3.75 9.98 1.57
N HIS A 24 -4.56 10.50 0.64
CA HIS A 24 -5.23 11.79 0.81
C HIS A 24 -6.40 11.72 1.80
N GLU A 25 -7.23 10.68 1.72
CA GLU A 25 -8.40 10.50 2.59
C GLU A 25 -8.03 10.07 4.01
N GLN A 26 -6.92 9.35 4.18
CA GLN A 26 -6.47 8.81 5.46
C GLN A 26 -5.13 9.45 5.85
N PRO A 27 -5.12 10.46 6.73
CA PRO A 27 -3.88 11.07 7.21
C PRO A 27 -3.13 10.17 8.22
N ASP A 28 -3.82 9.24 8.89
CA ASP A 28 -3.22 8.27 9.80
C ASP A 28 -2.66 7.08 9.00
N ASP A 29 -1.37 6.76 9.22
CA ASP A 29 -0.68 5.65 8.55
C ASP A 29 -1.26 4.28 8.91
N ARG A 30 -1.80 4.11 10.12
CA ARG A 30 -2.46 2.86 10.54
C ARG A 30 -3.73 2.61 9.74
N GLU A 31 -4.53 3.65 9.57
CA GLU A 31 -5.77 3.60 8.80
C GLU A 31 -5.48 3.45 7.30
N ALA A 32 -4.48 4.17 6.79
CA ALA A 32 -4.02 4.04 5.41
C ALA A 32 -3.54 2.62 5.10
N ALA A 33 -2.72 2.02 5.96
CA ALA A 33 -2.26 0.64 5.81
C ALA A 33 -3.43 -0.36 5.87
N SER A 34 -4.37 -0.17 6.80
CA SER A 34 -5.55 -1.02 6.91
C SER A 34 -6.44 -0.95 5.67
N MET A 35 -6.65 0.25 5.13
CA MET A 35 -7.40 0.48 3.89
C MET A 35 -6.70 -0.14 2.68
N LEU A 36 -5.36 -0.07 2.63
CA LEU A 36 -4.57 -0.66 1.56
C LEU A 36 -4.71 -2.18 1.55
N TYR A 37 -4.62 -2.83 2.71
CA TYR A 37 -4.86 -4.27 2.86
C TYR A 37 -6.28 -4.67 2.45
N LEU A 38 -7.29 -3.90 2.87
CA LEU A 38 -8.67 -4.16 2.47
C LEU A 38 -8.88 -4.07 0.97
N ARG A 39 -8.31 -3.04 0.31
CA ARG A 39 -8.47 -2.86 -1.14
C ARG A 39 -7.66 -3.87 -1.96
N THR A 40 -6.52 -4.35 -1.45
CA THR A 40 -5.66 -5.28 -2.20
C THR A 40 -5.96 -6.74 -1.93
N LEU A 41 -6.19 -7.12 -0.66
CA LEU A 41 -6.34 -8.51 -0.22
C LEU A 41 -7.74 -8.85 0.32
N ALA A 42 -8.67 -7.88 0.34
CA ALA A 42 -10.03 -8.05 0.86
C ALA A 42 -10.09 -8.55 2.32
N ARG A 43 -9.11 -8.16 3.15
CA ARG A 43 -9.06 -8.42 4.59
C ARG A 43 -8.33 -7.31 5.34
N HIS A 44 -8.50 -7.27 6.65
CA HIS A 44 -7.67 -6.43 7.52
C HIS A 44 -6.26 -7.00 7.69
N PRO A 45 -5.24 -6.15 7.91
CA PRO A 45 -3.92 -6.62 8.32
C PRO A 45 -4.00 -7.20 9.73
N THR A 46 -3.11 -8.14 10.03
CA THR A 46 -2.82 -8.54 11.41
C THR A 46 -2.00 -7.45 12.13
N ASP A 47 -1.97 -7.46 13.45
CA ASP A 47 -1.17 -6.49 14.23
C ASP A 47 0.31 -6.50 13.84
N ARG A 48 0.84 -7.69 13.53
CA ARG A 48 2.24 -7.85 13.09
C ARG A 48 2.47 -7.21 11.73
N GLU A 49 1.60 -7.47 10.76
CA GLU A 49 1.67 -6.87 9.42
C GLU A 49 1.53 -5.35 9.47
N LEU A 50 0.60 -4.86 10.31
CA LEU A 50 0.40 -3.44 10.51
C LEU A 50 1.65 -2.78 11.07
N ASN A 51 2.26 -3.36 12.11
CA ASN A 51 3.49 -2.83 12.69
C ASN A 51 4.64 -2.83 11.68
N LEU A 52 4.79 -3.88 10.87
CA LEU A 52 5.78 -3.92 9.79
C LEU A 52 5.59 -2.78 8.77
N CYS A 53 4.35 -2.50 8.39
CA CYS A 53 4.05 -1.38 7.50
C CYS A 53 4.45 -0.03 8.12
N LEU A 54 4.09 0.19 9.39
CA LEU A 54 4.40 1.44 10.09
C LEU A 54 5.89 1.63 10.29
N ASP A 55 6.62 0.56 10.61
CA ASP A 55 8.07 0.64 10.76
C ASP A 55 8.75 0.91 9.42
N HIS A 56 8.27 0.30 8.33
CA HIS A 56 8.75 0.61 6.99
C HIS A 56 8.49 2.07 6.58
N VAL A 57 7.32 2.62 6.90
CA VAL A 57 7.01 4.05 6.67
C VAL A 57 8.01 4.96 7.40
N LYS A 58 8.38 4.63 8.64
CA LYS A 58 9.40 5.37 9.40
C LYS A 58 10.80 5.23 8.78
N GLU A 59 11.14 4.05 8.29
CA GLU A 59 12.46 3.77 7.68
C GLU A 59 12.67 4.52 6.37
N VAL A 60 11.65 4.54 5.49
CA VAL A 60 11.72 5.23 4.19
C VAL A 60 11.65 6.75 4.37
N GLY A 61 10.88 7.24 5.35
CA GLY A 61 10.74 8.67 5.67
C GLY A 61 9.86 9.46 4.69
N ASN A 62 9.79 9.05 3.41
CA ASN A 62 8.77 9.51 2.48
C ASN A 62 7.55 8.59 2.53
N ARG A 63 6.44 9.12 3.04
CA ARG A 63 5.17 8.42 3.17
C ARG A 63 4.67 7.83 1.85
N ASN A 64 4.67 8.61 0.76
CA ASN A 64 4.11 8.14 -0.51
C ASN A 64 4.94 6.98 -1.08
N ASP A 65 6.26 7.12 -1.06
CA ASP A 65 7.18 6.09 -1.55
C ASP A 65 7.03 4.80 -0.72
N ALA A 66 6.95 4.91 0.62
CA ALA A 66 6.76 3.77 1.50
C ALA A 66 5.45 3.00 1.22
N PHE A 67 4.34 3.72 1.00
CA PHE A 67 3.07 3.08 0.69
C PHE A 67 3.01 2.50 -0.72
N GLU A 68 3.75 3.06 -1.68
CA GLU A 68 3.96 2.44 -2.99
C GLU A 68 4.72 1.10 -2.83
N ASP A 69 5.78 1.06 -2.03
CA ASP A 69 6.56 -0.15 -1.76
C ASP A 69 5.75 -1.23 -1.04
N ILE A 70 4.94 -0.84 -0.04
CA ILE A 70 4.00 -1.75 0.64
C ILE A 70 2.99 -2.30 -0.36
N PHE A 71 2.40 -1.46 -1.21
CA PHE A 71 1.44 -1.92 -2.20
C PHE A 71 2.05 -2.92 -3.18
N TRP A 72 3.27 -2.66 -3.66
CA TRP A 72 4.01 -3.61 -4.48
C TRP A 72 4.26 -4.93 -3.77
N SER A 73 4.61 -4.87 -2.48
CA SER A 73 4.83 -6.07 -1.66
C SER A 73 3.55 -6.91 -1.53
N LEU A 74 2.40 -6.26 -1.36
CA LEU A 74 1.09 -6.93 -1.31
C LEU A 74 0.71 -7.58 -2.65
N LEU A 75 0.91 -6.88 -3.77
CA LEU A 75 0.63 -7.42 -5.11
C LEU A 75 1.51 -8.64 -5.46
N ASN A 76 2.74 -8.67 -4.95
CA ASN A 76 3.65 -9.80 -5.15
C ASN A 76 3.53 -10.88 -4.06
N SER A 77 2.60 -10.73 -3.11
CA SER A 77 2.40 -11.72 -2.06
C SER A 77 1.78 -13.01 -2.60
N THR A 78 2.12 -14.15 -1.99
CA THR A 78 1.50 -15.44 -2.32
C THR A 78 0.00 -15.44 -2.09
N GLU A 79 -0.48 -14.62 -1.14
CA GLU A 79 -1.91 -14.47 -0.87
C GLU A 79 -2.64 -13.83 -2.05
N PHE A 80 -2.08 -12.78 -2.64
CA PHE A 80 -2.65 -12.12 -3.81
C PHE A 80 -2.69 -13.05 -5.02
N ILE A 81 -1.62 -13.81 -5.25
CA ILE A 81 -1.49 -14.70 -6.43
C ILE A 81 -2.44 -15.90 -6.35
N HIS A 82 -2.72 -16.43 -5.15
CA HIS A 82 -3.44 -17.70 -4.99
C HIS A 82 -4.91 -17.57 -4.56
N ARG A 83 -5.39 -16.39 -4.14
CA ARG A 83 -6.83 -16.17 -3.91
C ARG A 83 -7.57 -16.15 -5.26
N LYS A 84 -8.32 -17.23 -5.54
CA LYS A 84 -9.32 -17.31 -6.62
C LYS A 84 -10.65 -16.72 -6.19
#